data_AF-A0AAJ7L3P5-F1
#
_entry.id   AF-A0AAJ7L3P5-F1
#
_cell.length_a   1.000
_cell.length_b   1.000
_cell.length_c   1.000
_cell.angle_alpha   90.00
_cell.angle_beta   90.00
_cell.angle_gamma   90.00
#
_symmetry.space_group_name_H-M   'P 1'
#
loop_
_entity.id
_entity.type
_entity.pdbx_description
1 polymer ?
#
loop_
_entity_poly.entity_id
_entity_poly.type
_entity_poly.pdbx_seq_one_letter_code
_entity_poly.pdbx_strand_id
1 'polypeptide(L)'
;MNQVAEGMFPPSYSEATGQHASLGGGLTFVDFLPKCLTSGGVFSTPAFEPFRCLVYRANDWLREHPEWEVKTCESVEFKTNSEIINTERMTYFEISDASTRLVKSLRMWLVPRADSTRPPQQIQYQDLVPQQTGHAGLFGMPTFETLHQVLERYNYECRSKSAPGRVLTIETQEMKIPSCSTFNPERTFWCEPGGRSKHYVFLVRVFFEIHLTGYGILEEIGVADFVPQSLSTGRIFCTPQFETFSTLIEKASNWCAQQMSLRFCNAQSIEIKLKSGRAMVDTQRSCYTEHAERSTFFVRILRVAYAKTPRSSASLEGLPPSCGPLSPPLQLKCKTFIPGQLTRGFLVPEFESLGAMKRRVEAWIAATGQCSSGEFRNCRDAIVCRRRCSTGRRIVIYLQRVAE
;
A
#
# COMPACT_ATOMS: atom_id res chain seq x y z
N MET A 1 5.43 52.77 1.06
CA MET A 1 4.82 51.81 2.01
C MET A 1 4.25 50.68 1.19
N ASN A 2 5.01 49.58 1.06
CA ASN A 2 4.58 48.39 0.33
C ASN A 2 3.95 47.44 1.35
N GLN A 3 2.66 47.13 1.17
CA GLN A 3 1.98 46.11 1.94
C GLN A 3 2.63 44.75 1.62
N VAL A 4 3.21 44.14 2.64
CA VAL A 4 3.67 42.76 2.60
C VAL A 4 2.41 41.90 2.56
N ALA A 5 2.25 41.11 1.50
CA ALA A 5 1.16 40.15 1.38
C ALA A 5 1.19 39.20 2.59
N GLU A 6 0.12 39.22 3.39
CA GLU A 6 -0.08 38.27 4.47
C GLU A 6 0.05 36.85 3.91
N GLY A 7 1.02 36.10 4.44
CA GLY A 7 1.25 34.72 4.09
C GLY A 7 0.01 33.89 4.42
N MET A 8 -0.81 33.61 3.42
CA MET A 8 -1.80 32.55 3.49
C MET A 8 -1.05 31.23 3.68
N PHE A 9 -0.95 30.80 4.94
CA PHE A 9 -0.63 29.42 5.23
C PHE A 9 -1.65 28.53 4.50
N PRO A 10 -1.22 27.45 3.83
CA PRO A 10 -2.17 26.50 3.26
C PRO A 10 -3.12 26.03 4.38
N PRO A 11 -4.42 25.85 4.09
CA PRO A 11 -5.41 25.49 5.09
C PRO A 11 -4.96 24.25 5.86
N SER A 12 -5.28 24.24 7.14
CA SER A 12 -4.93 23.14 8.03
C SER A 12 -5.63 21.85 7.57
N TYR A 13 -5.03 20.66 7.76
CA TYR A 13 -5.58 19.40 7.21
C TYR A 13 -7.02 19.11 7.70
N SER A 14 -7.42 19.58 8.88
CA SER A 14 -8.82 19.47 9.34
C SER A 14 -9.79 20.32 8.52
N GLU A 15 -9.35 21.44 7.95
CA GLU A 15 -10.15 22.31 7.08
C GLU A 15 -10.19 21.75 5.65
N ALA A 16 -9.07 21.24 5.14
CA ALA A 16 -9.03 20.54 3.84
C ALA A 16 -9.85 19.22 3.89
N THR A 17 -9.80 18.49 5.01
CA THR A 17 -10.64 17.28 5.21
C THR A 17 -12.09 17.57 5.58
N GLY A 18 -12.40 18.76 6.09
CA GLY A 18 -13.77 19.22 6.33
C GLY A 18 -14.58 19.37 5.04
N GLN A 19 -13.93 19.66 3.91
CA GLN A 19 -14.60 19.79 2.61
C GLN A 19 -14.80 18.46 1.86
N HIS A 20 -14.15 17.37 2.27
CA HIS A 20 -14.22 16.07 1.58
C HIS A 20 -15.41 15.19 1.97
N ALA A 21 -16.26 15.65 2.89
CA ALA A 21 -17.35 14.85 3.46
C ALA A 21 -18.72 15.06 2.78
N SER A 22 -18.87 16.01 1.86
CA SER A 22 -20.19 16.41 1.34
C SER A 22 -20.73 15.61 0.15
N LEU A 23 -20.00 14.65 -0.41
CA LEU A 23 -20.42 13.94 -1.63
C LEU A 23 -20.50 12.42 -1.38
N GLY A 24 -21.64 11.97 -0.85
CA GLY A 24 -22.00 10.57 -0.82
C GLY A 24 -21.88 9.94 -2.22
N GLY A 25 -20.95 8.98 -2.37
CA GLY A 25 -20.64 8.33 -3.64
C GLY A 25 -19.56 9.09 -4.42
N GLY A 26 -18.36 8.51 -4.50
CA GLY A 26 -17.27 9.16 -5.23
C GLY A 26 -15.92 8.45 -5.21
N LEU A 27 -15.70 7.45 -4.34
CA LEU A 27 -14.47 6.67 -4.39
C LEU A 27 -14.46 5.82 -5.68
N THR A 28 -13.55 6.16 -6.58
CA THR A 28 -13.28 5.38 -7.79
C THR A 28 -11.80 5.09 -7.90
N PHE A 29 -11.39 4.34 -8.92
CA PHE A 29 -9.98 4.12 -9.18
C PHE A 29 -9.68 4.08 -10.67
N VAL A 30 -8.43 4.37 -11.02
CA VAL A 30 -7.89 4.24 -12.38
C VAL A 30 -6.61 3.40 -12.31
N ASP A 31 -6.49 2.44 -13.22
CA ASP A 31 -5.32 1.59 -13.37
C ASP A 31 -4.45 2.04 -14.55
N PHE A 32 -3.16 2.22 -14.29
CA PHE A 32 -2.13 2.50 -15.28
C PHE A 32 -1.29 1.25 -15.50
N LEU A 33 -1.58 0.53 -16.58
CA LEU A 33 -0.83 -0.65 -16.99
C LEU A 33 0.45 -0.24 -17.74
N PRO A 34 1.58 -0.97 -17.62
CA PRO A 34 2.77 -0.74 -18.43
C PRO A 34 2.55 -1.18 -19.88
N LYS A 35 3.08 -0.41 -20.84
CA LYS A 35 3.07 -0.83 -22.26
C LYS A 35 4.15 -1.86 -22.49
N CYS A 36 3.86 -2.83 -23.36
CA CYS A 36 4.86 -3.74 -23.92
C CYS A 36 5.71 -2.94 -24.92
N LEU A 37 7.01 -2.86 -24.68
CA LEU A 37 7.97 -2.18 -25.55
C LEU A 37 8.44 -3.09 -26.68
N THR A 38 8.69 -4.36 -26.36
CA THR A 38 9.07 -5.40 -27.31
C THR A 38 8.35 -6.68 -26.95
N SER A 39 7.57 -7.23 -27.89
CA SER A 39 6.99 -8.56 -27.73
C SER A 39 8.10 -9.60 -27.55
N GLY A 40 7.86 -10.55 -26.65
CA GLY A 40 8.75 -11.68 -26.45
C GLY A 40 8.58 -12.70 -27.56
N GLY A 41 9.66 -13.39 -27.91
CA GLY A 41 9.65 -14.53 -28.82
C GLY A 41 9.79 -15.86 -28.07
N VAL A 42 10.09 -16.92 -28.82
CA VAL A 42 10.39 -18.25 -28.26
C VAL A 42 11.61 -18.21 -27.32
N PHE A 43 12.57 -17.32 -27.60
CA PHE A 43 13.84 -17.22 -26.88
C PHE A 43 14.04 -15.87 -26.16
N SER A 44 13.05 -14.98 -26.18
CA SER A 44 13.15 -13.67 -25.54
C SER A 44 11.94 -13.38 -24.67
N THR A 45 12.18 -12.82 -23.49
CA THR A 45 11.11 -12.33 -22.62
C THR A 45 10.62 -10.97 -23.12
N PRO A 46 9.32 -10.68 -23.09
CA PRO A 46 8.83 -9.36 -23.44
C PRO A 46 9.40 -8.30 -22.49
N ALA A 47 9.69 -7.11 -23.03
CA ALA A 47 10.14 -5.98 -22.24
C ALA A 47 8.97 -5.01 -22.06
N PHE A 48 8.78 -4.52 -20.84
CA PHE A 48 7.74 -3.57 -20.48
C PHE A 48 8.34 -2.27 -19.97
N GLU A 49 7.57 -1.20 -20.08
CA GLU A 49 7.95 0.11 -19.52
C GLU A 49 8.28 0.03 -18.03
N PRO A 50 9.26 0.79 -17.54
CA PRO A 50 9.54 0.88 -16.11
C PRO A 50 8.39 1.55 -15.33
N PHE A 51 8.34 1.32 -14.02
CA PHE A 51 7.24 1.79 -13.17
C PHE A 51 7.07 3.32 -13.22
N ARG A 52 8.17 4.09 -13.32
CA ARG A 52 8.12 5.55 -13.50
C ARG A 52 7.22 6.04 -14.64
N CYS A 53 7.15 5.29 -15.74
CA CYS A 53 6.30 5.64 -16.88
C CYS A 53 4.82 5.62 -16.53
N LEU A 54 4.43 4.79 -15.56
CA LEU A 54 3.05 4.73 -15.05
C LEU A 54 2.70 6.01 -14.29
N VAL A 55 3.62 6.51 -13.47
CA VAL A 55 3.44 7.75 -12.70
C VAL A 55 3.41 8.98 -13.60
N TYR A 56 4.22 9.01 -14.67
CA TYR A 56 4.12 10.09 -15.67
C TYR A 56 2.74 10.12 -16.34
N ARG A 57 2.25 8.97 -16.81
CA ARG A 57 0.90 8.89 -17.38
C ARG A 57 -0.20 9.24 -16.38
N ALA A 58 -0.04 8.86 -15.12
CA ALA A 58 -0.97 9.22 -14.07
C ALA A 58 -1.05 10.73 -13.87
N ASN A 59 0.08 11.43 -13.90
CA ASN A 59 0.12 12.89 -13.81
C ASN A 59 -0.46 13.59 -15.04
N ASP A 60 -0.22 13.06 -16.24
CA ASP A 60 -0.86 13.58 -17.46
C ASP A 60 -2.38 13.42 -17.39
N TRP A 61 -2.86 12.26 -16.93
CA TRP A 61 -4.28 12.02 -16.71
C TRP A 61 -4.89 12.97 -15.68
N LEU A 62 -4.21 13.22 -14.54
CA LEU A 62 -4.68 14.16 -13.51
C LEU A 62 -4.74 15.61 -14.02
N ARG A 63 -3.87 15.98 -14.96
CA ARG A 63 -3.90 17.31 -15.61
C ARG A 63 -5.14 17.46 -16.49
N GLU A 64 -5.54 16.39 -17.18
CA GLU A 64 -6.74 16.34 -18.02
C GLU A 64 -8.04 16.22 -17.21
N HIS A 65 -7.96 15.74 -15.97
CA HIS A 65 -9.09 15.47 -15.08
C HIS A 65 -8.98 16.23 -13.74
N PRO A 66 -8.96 17.58 -13.75
CA PRO A 66 -8.74 18.41 -12.56
C PRO A 66 -9.86 18.29 -11.52
N GLU A 67 -11.02 17.74 -11.88
CA GLU A 67 -12.13 17.48 -10.97
C GLU A 67 -11.86 16.33 -9.99
N TRP A 68 -10.77 15.57 -10.18
CA TRP A 68 -10.40 14.47 -9.28
C TRP A 68 -9.20 14.82 -8.39
N GLU A 69 -9.16 14.17 -7.24
CA GLU A 69 -8.04 14.18 -6.30
C GLU A 69 -7.66 12.74 -5.92
N VAL A 70 -6.37 12.44 -5.95
CA VAL A 70 -5.78 11.19 -5.49
C VAL A 70 -5.74 11.16 -3.97
N LYS A 71 -6.41 10.15 -3.39
CA LYS A 71 -6.35 9.86 -1.96
C LYS A 71 -5.23 8.91 -1.59
N THR A 72 -5.03 7.86 -2.40
CA THR A 72 -3.96 6.88 -2.17
C THR A 72 -3.58 6.22 -3.49
N CYS A 73 -2.35 5.73 -3.54
CA CYS A 73 -1.79 4.99 -4.66
C CYS A 73 -1.34 3.61 -4.17
N GLU A 74 -1.49 2.59 -5.01
CA GLU A 74 -0.92 1.27 -4.74
C GLU A 74 -0.34 0.64 -6.01
N SER A 75 0.65 -0.25 -5.82
CA SER A 75 1.12 -1.12 -6.90
C SER A 75 0.24 -2.38 -7.00
N VAL A 76 -0.38 -2.61 -8.16
CA VAL A 76 -1.25 -3.78 -8.39
C VAL A 76 -0.56 -4.78 -9.32
N GLU A 77 -0.44 -6.02 -8.85
CA GLU A 77 0.13 -7.13 -9.63
C GLU A 77 -0.96 -7.95 -10.33
N PHE A 78 -0.91 -8.00 -11.65
CA PHE A 78 -1.70 -8.83 -12.54
C PHE A 78 -0.95 -10.09 -12.97
N LYS A 79 -1.61 -11.23 -12.88
CA LYS A 79 -1.14 -12.45 -13.53
C LYS A 79 -1.69 -12.46 -14.93
N THR A 80 -0.86 -12.81 -15.91
CA THR A 80 -1.28 -12.87 -17.30
C THR A 80 -0.66 -14.07 -17.99
N ASN A 81 -1.40 -14.63 -18.95
CA ASN A 81 -0.88 -15.62 -19.89
C ASN A 81 -0.69 -15.01 -21.29
N SER A 82 -1.21 -13.80 -21.50
CA SER A 82 -1.23 -13.06 -22.76
C SER A 82 -0.58 -11.69 -22.63
N GLU A 83 -0.37 -11.01 -23.76
CA GLU A 83 0.04 -9.61 -23.76
C GLU A 83 -1.09 -8.69 -23.25
N ILE A 84 -2.35 -9.09 -23.45
CA ILE A 84 -3.53 -8.39 -22.95
C ILE A 84 -3.72 -8.73 -21.47
N ILE A 85 -3.71 -7.71 -20.62
CA ILE A 85 -3.89 -7.83 -19.17
C ILE A 85 -5.37 -7.63 -18.84
N ASN A 86 -6.00 -8.65 -18.25
CA ASN A 86 -7.37 -8.55 -17.78
C ASN A 86 -7.41 -7.94 -16.38
N THR A 87 -7.73 -6.65 -16.28
CA THR A 87 -7.82 -5.90 -15.01
C THR A 87 -9.04 -6.28 -14.17
N GLU A 88 -10.10 -6.76 -14.82
CA GLU A 88 -11.34 -7.19 -14.19
C GLU A 88 -11.25 -8.55 -13.49
N ARG A 89 -10.22 -9.35 -13.82
CA ARG A 89 -10.05 -10.71 -13.30
C ARG A 89 -9.53 -10.70 -11.85
N MET A 90 -10.33 -11.27 -10.95
CA MET A 90 -10.06 -11.31 -9.50
C MET A 90 -9.46 -12.64 -9.00
N THR A 91 -9.50 -13.70 -9.81
CA THR A 91 -8.99 -15.03 -9.47
C THR A 91 -8.09 -15.58 -10.56
N TYR A 92 -7.05 -16.32 -10.14
CA TYR A 92 -6.08 -16.92 -11.04
C TYR A 92 -5.73 -18.31 -10.54
N PHE A 93 -5.53 -19.23 -11.48
CA PHE A 93 -5.03 -20.56 -11.19
C PHE A 93 -3.51 -20.55 -11.37
N GLU A 94 -2.80 -21.08 -10.39
CA GLU A 94 -1.37 -21.36 -10.49
C GLU A 94 -1.22 -22.88 -10.70
N ILE A 95 -0.55 -23.24 -11.78
CA ILE A 95 -0.08 -24.61 -12.00
C ILE A 95 1.37 -24.61 -11.55
N SER A 96 1.72 -25.43 -10.56
CA SER A 96 3.00 -25.38 -9.81
C SER A 96 4.24 -25.38 -10.70
N ASP A 97 4.16 -26.07 -11.83
CA ASP A 97 5.31 -26.33 -12.70
C ASP A 97 5.38 -25.35 -13.88
N ALA A 98 4.30 -24.61 -14.14
CA ALA A 98 4.24 -23.64 -15.23
C ALA A 98 4.84 -22.30 -14.80
N SER A 99 5.49 -21.62 -15.73
CA SER A 99 5.93 -20.25 -15.50
C SER A 99 4.73 -19.32 -15.38
N THR A 100 4.64 -18.53 -14.31
CA THR A 100 3.59 -17.51 -14.17
C THR A 100 4.14 -16.16 -14.62
N ARG A 101 3.47 -15.48 -15.56
CA ARG A 101 3.85 -14.12 -15.95
C ARG A 101 3.09 -13.11 -15.10
N LEU A 102 3.81 -12.12 -14.60
CA LEU A 102 3.28 -11.10 -13.72
C LEU A 102 3.57 -9.72 -14.31
N VAL A 103 2.58 -8.85 -14.22
CA VAL A 103 2.65 -7.45 -14.59
C VAL A 103 2.27 -6.60 -13.38
N LYS A 104 3.11 -5.65 -13.01
CA LYS A 104 2.85 -4.64 -11.97
C LYS A 104 2.40 -3.35 -12.63
N SER A 105 1.34 -2.79 -12.08
CA SER A 105 0.66 -1.57 -12.54
C SER A 105 0.51 -0.61 -11.38
N LEU A 106 0.12 0.63 -11.66
CA LEU A 106 -0.22 1.63 -10.65
C LEU A 106 -1.75 1.76 -10.59
N ARG A 107 -2.33 1.70 -9.40
CA ARG A 107 -3.74 2.07 -9.16
C ARG A 107 -3.80 3.35 -8.37
N MET A 108 -4.53 4.34 -8.89
CA MET A 108 -4.86 5.55 -8.16
C MET A 108 -6.29 5.45 -7.63
N TRP A 109 -6.47 5.68 -6.34
CA TRP A 109 -7.78 5.82 -5.73
C TRP A 109 -8.15 7.31 -5.69
N LEU A 110 -9.30 7.63 -6.28
CA LEU A 110 -9.72 8.99 -6.59
C LEU A 110 -11.02 9.33 -5.86
N VAL A 111 -11.15 10.60 -5.51
CA VAL A 111 -12.42 11.20 -5.08
C VAL A 111 -12.64 12.53 -5.79
N PRO A 112 -13.89 13.02 -5.87
CA PRO A 112 -14.15 14.36 -6.38
C PRO A 112 -13.38 15.41 -5.58
N ARG A 113 -12.73 16.33 -6.28
CA ARG A 113 -12.00 17.43 -5.69
C ARG A 113 -12.98 18.45 -5.12
N ALA A 114 -12.77 18.85 -3.87
CA ALA A 114 -13.63 19.82 -3.21
C ALA A 114 -13.35 21.27 -3.64
N ASP A 115 -12.07 21.60 -3.84
CA ASP A 115 -11.62 22.94 -4.24
C ASP A 115 -11.04 22.89 -5.67
N SER A 116 -11.82 23.41 -6.62
CA SER A 116 -11.45 23.51 -8.04
C SER A 116 -10.44 24.62 -8.34
N THR A 117 -10.12 25.50 -7.37
CA THR A 117 -9.13 26.57 -7.57
C THR A 117 -7.70 26.07 -7.45
N ARG A 118 -7.48 24.93 -6.77
CA ARG A 118 -6.15 24.32 -6.64
C ARG A 118 -5.69 23.74 -7.98
N PRO A 119 -4.38 23.86 -8.31
CA PRO A 119 -3.85 23.23 -9.51
C PRO A 119 -4.07 21.72 -9.50
N PRO A 120 -4.08 21.05 -10.67
CA PRO A 120 -4.11 19.59 -10.75
C PRO A 120 -3.06 18.96 -9.83
N GLN A 121 -3.48 17.96 -9.05
CA GLN A 121 -2.55 17.25 -8.18
C GLN A 121 -1.47 16.57 -9.02
N GLN A 122 -0.23 16.64 -8.55
CA GLN A 122 0.89 15.93 -9.15
C GLN A 122 1.45 14.95 -8.13
N ILE A 123 1.62 13.70 -8.54
CA ILE A 123 2.13 12.62 -7.71
C ILE A 123 3.55 12.22 -8.10
N GLN A 124 4.33 11.78 -7.12
CA GLN A 124 5.64 11.18 -7.28
C GLN A 124 5.77 9.95 -6.38
N TYR A 125 6.83 9.18 -6.55
CA TYR A 125 7.21 8.13 -5.61
C TYR A 125 8.72 8.06 -5.43
N GLN A 126 9.12 7.40 -4.35
CA GLN A 126 10.49 7.03 -4.07
C GLN A 126 10.53 5.60 -3.55
N ASP A 127 11.40 4.78 -4.13
CA ASP A 127 11.66 3.42 -3.67
C ASP A 127 12.82 3.39 -2.68
N LEU A 128 12.53 2.94 -1.47
CA LEU A 128 13.48 2.70 -0.41
C LEU A 128 13.88 1.23 -0.45
N VAL A 129 14.98 0.99 -1.17
CA VAL A 129 15.58 -0.33 -1.30
C VAL A 129 16.47 -0.59 -0.08
N PRO A 130 16.30 -1.71 0.65
CA PRO A 130 17.22 -2.10 1.71
C PRO A 130 18.64 -2.29 1.17
N GLN A 131 19.61 -1.64 1.80
CA GLN A 131 21.03 -1.81 1.46
C GLN A 131 21.56 -3.13 2.02
N GLN A 132 22.48 -3.75 1.31
CA GLN A 132 23.16 -4.95 1.79
C GLN A 132 24.12 -4.58 2.93
N THR A 133 23.98 -5.22 4.08
CA THR A 133 24.80 -4.97 5.29
C THR A 133 25.90 -6.01 5.49
N GLY A 134 25.84 -7.13 4.77
CA GLY A 134 26.81 -8.22 4.90
C GLY A 134 26.85 -9.10 3.67
N HIS A 135 28.00 -9.72 3.42
CA HIS A 135 28.18 -10.64 2.29
C HIS A 135 27.41 -11.94 2.49
N ALA A 136 26.93 -12.51 1.39
CA ALA A 136 26.49 -13.89 1.36
C ALA A 136 27.68 -14.79 1.73
N GLY A 137 27.56 -15.58 2.81
CA GLY A 137 28.49 -16.70 3.01
C GLY A 137 28.36 -17.70 1.86
N LEU A 138 29.27 -18.68 1.77
CA LEU A 138 29.30 -19.74 0.74
C LEU A 138 27.94 -20.41 0.46
N PHE A 139 27.05 -20.45 1.46
CA PHE A 139 25.70 -21.02 1.37
C PHE A 139 24.61 -20.08 1.89
N GLY A 140 24.93 -18.80 2.12
CA GLY A 140 24.06 -17.85 2.78
C GLY A 140 23.40 -16.87 1.82
N MET A 141 22.29 -16.28 2.24
CA MET A 141 21.81 -15.04 1.64
C MET A 141 22.60 -13.87 2.21
N PRO A 142 22.83 -12.80 1.43
CA PRO A 142 23.33 -11.57 2.00
C PRO A 142 22.36 -11.04 3.05
N THR A 143 22.89 -10.33 4.04
CA THR A 143 22.06 -9.61 5.01
C THR A 143 21.74 -8.23 4.48
N PHE A 144 20.57 -7.69 4.84
CA PHE A 144 20.11 -6.38 4.41
C PHE A 144 19.76 -5.53 5.62
N GLU A 145 19.65 -4.22 5.40
CA GLU A 145 19.04 -3.29 6.35
C GLU A 145 17.68 -3.82 6.81
N THR A 146 17.41 -3.73 8.09
CA THR A 146 16.07 -3.92 8.66
C THR A 146 15.11 -2.83 8.17
N LEU A 147 13.81 -3.08 8.26
CA LEU A 147 12.80 -2.07 7.95
C LEU A 147 13.03 -0.77 8.72
N HIS A 148 13.31 -0.86 10.02
CA HIS A 148 13.60 0.31 10.85
C HIS A 148 14.76 1.13 10.29
N GLN A 149 15.87 0.50 9.93
CA GLN A 149 17.04 1.16 9.33
C GLN A 149 16.71 1.84 7.99
N VAL A 150 15.91 1.19 7.14
CA VAL A 150 15.46 1.77 5.86
C VAL A 150 14.65 3.05 6.09
N LEU A 151 13.71 3.04 7.04
CA LEU A 151 12.89 4.20 7.37
C LEU A 151 13.70 5.31 8.06
N GLU A 152 14.63 4.95 8.95
CA GLU A 152 15.51 5.90 9.63
C GLU A 152 16.43 6.62 8.64
N ARG A 153 17.03 5.88 7.71
CA ARG A 153 17.87 6.44 6.64
C ARG A 153 17.08 7.42 5.78
N TYR A 154 15.87 7.04 5.34
CA TYR A 154 14.99 7.94 4.60
C TYR A 154 14.65 9.21 5.39
N ASN A 155 14.25 9.07 6.65
CA ASN A 155 13.93 10.23 7.49
C ASN A 155 15.15 11.15 7.71
N TYR A 156 16.35 10.58 7.81
CA TYR A 156 17.59 11.35 7.86
C TYR A 156 17.84 12.11 6.56
N GLU A 157 17.68 11.48 5.41
CA GLU A 157 17.82 12.11 4.10
C GLU A 157 16.81 13.26 3.93
N CYS A 158 15.54 13.07 4.33
CA CYS A 158 14.49 14.10 4.28
C CYS A 158 14.72 15.31 5.20
N ARG A 159 15.56 15.16 6.24
CA ARG A 159 15.99 16.31 7.05
C ARG A 159 17.06 17.14 6.35
N SER A 160 17.87 16.51 5.50
CA SER A 160 18.94 17.17 4.75
C SER A 160 18.50 17.72 3.39
N LYS A 161 17.47 17.12 2.79
CA LYS A 161 16.89 17.49 1.50
C LYS A 161 15.39 17.63 1.70
N SER A 162 14.81 18.76 1.32
CA SER A 162 13.36 18.96 1.41
C SER A 162 12.62 17.77 0.81
N ALA A 163 11.72 17.16 1.59
CA ALA A 163 10.90 16.06 1.11
C ALA A 163 10.17 16.47 -0.17
N PRO A 164 9.97 15.55 -1.15
CA PRO A 164 9.35 15.89 -2.43
C PRO A 164 7.94 16.50 -2.30
N GLY A 165 7.26 16.19 -1.19
CA GLY A 165 5.96 16.76 -0.85
C GLY A 165 5.24 15.93 0.22
N ARG A 166 3.91 16.01 0.24
CA ARG A 166 3.07 15.35 1.26
C ARG A 166 2.98 13.85 1.02
N VAL A 167 3.21 13.03 2.03
CA VAL A 167 3.11 11.56 1.91
C VAL A 167 1.66 11.13 1.70
N LEU A 168 1.37 10.52 0.56
CA LEU A 168 0.05 9.92 0.27
C LEU A 168 -0.04 8.50 0.79
N THR A 169 0.98 7.67 0.55
CA THR A 169 0.93 6.23 0.87
C THR A 169 2.34 5.69 1.05
N ILE A 170 2.52 4.79 2.01
CA ILE A 170 3.76 4.06 2.26
C ILE A 170 3.46 2.57 2.04
N GLU A 171 3.93 2.02 0.94
CA GLU A 171 3.71 0.65 0.53
C GLU A 171 4.93 -0.22 0.88
N THR A 172 4.78 -1.21 1.77
CA THR A 172 5.72 -2.32 1.85
C THR A 172 5.43 -3.29 0.71
N GLN A 173 6.35 -3.39 -0.23
CA GLN A 173 6.22 -4.25 -1.41
C GLN A 173 7.19 -5.42 -1.34
N GLU A 174 6.65 -6.62 -1.41
CA GLU A 174 7.41 -7.84 -1.58
C GLU A 174 7.80 -8.02 -3.05
N MET A 175 9.09 -8.15 -3.33
CA MET A 175 9.61 -8.39 -4.67
C MET A 175 10.45 -9.65 -4.73
N LYS A 176 10.19 -10.47 -5.77
CA LYS A 176 11.00 -11.65 -6.06
C LYS A 176 12.26 -11.26 -6.82
N ILE A 177 13.39 -11.69 -6.29
CA ILE A 177 14.71 -11.50 -6.92
C ILE A 177 15.21 -12.82 -7.49
N PRO A 178 15.50 -12.90 -8.81
CA PRO A 178 16.16 -14.07 -9.37
C PRO A 178 17.60 -14.19 -8.85
N SER A 179 18.26 -13.04 -8.63
CA SER A 179 19.54 -12.93 -7.93
C SER A 179 19.62 -11.56 -7.24
N CYS A 180 20.42 -11.44 -6.18
CA CYS A 180 20.57 -10.18 -5.43
C CYS A 180 21.22 -9.07 -6.28
N SER A 181 22.05 -9.41 -7.27
CA SER A 181 22.74 -8.44 -8.14
C SER A 181 21.85 -7.84 -9.23
N THR A 182 20.69 -8.45 -9.51
CA THR A 182 19.78 -8.04 -10.59
C THR A 182 18.49 -7.39 -10.07
N PHE A 183 18.51 -6.86 -8.84
CA PHE A 183 17.32 -6.24 -8.26
C PHE A 183 17.00 -4.92 -8.95
N ASN A 184 15.79 -4.82 -9.49
CA ASN A 184 15.29 -3.62 -10.15
C ASN A 184 13.88 -3.28 -9.61
N PRO A 185 13.71 -2.25 -8.78
CA PRO A 185 12.42 -1.87 -8.22
C PRO A 185 11.47 -1.26 -9.27
N GLU A 186 12.02 -0.75 -10.38
CA GLU A 186 11.28 -0.21 -11.53
C GLU A 186 10.68 -1.31 -12.42
N ARG A 187 11.01 -2.58 -12.18
CA ARG A 187 10.52 -3.68 -13.00
C ARG A 187 9.01 -3.83 -12.88
N THR A 188 8.33 -3.72 -14.01
CA THR A 188 6.88 -3.89 -14.13
C THR A 188 6.46 -5.24 -14.69
N PHE A 189 7.38 -6.04 -15.24
CA PHE A 189 7.07 -7.37 -15.77
C PHE A 189 8.11 -8.39 -15.33
N TRP A 190 7.67 -9.60 -14.98
CA TRP A 190 8.56 -10.73 -14.75
C TRP A 190 7.86 -12.07 -14.97
N CYS A 191 8.67 -13.08 -15.27
CA CYS A 191 8.25 -14.48 -15.32
C CYS A 191 8.76 -15.20 -14.07
N GLU A 192 7.88 -15.94 -13.40
CA GLU A 192 8.24 -16.77 -12.26
C GLU A 192 8.31 -18.23 -12.69
N PRO A 193 9.51 -18.85 -12.72
CA PRO A 193 9.61 -20.27 -12.97
C PRO A 193 9.04 -21.07 -11.79
N GLY A 194 8.32 -22.15 -12.12
CA GLY A 194 7.93 -23.18 -11.15
C GLY A 194 9.14 -23.94 -10.60
N GLY A 195 8.96 -24.61 -9.45
CA GLY A 195 9.91 -25.61 -8.93
C GLY A 195 11.30 -25.13 -8.47
N ARG A 196 11.59 -23.82 -8.45
CA ARG A 196 12.88 -23.29 -7.96
C ARG A 196 12.76 -22.60 -6.61
N SER A 197 13.85 -22.58 -5.85
CA SER A 197 13.92 -21.72 -4.66
C SER A 197 13.76 -20.25 -5.08
N LYS A 198 12.98 -19.50 -4.32
CA LYS A 198 12.62 -18.12 -4.61
C LYS A 198 13.18 -17.22 -3.52
N HIS A 199 13.86 -16.17 -3.92
CA HIS A 199 14.37 -15.15 -3.01
C HIS A 199 13.47 -13.92 -3.08
N TYR A 200 13.20 -13.35 -1.91
CA TYR A 200 12.28 -12.23 -1.74
C TYR A 200 12.99 -11.11 -1.01
N VAL A 201 12.74 -9.87 -1.42
CA VAL A 201 13.15 -8.65 -0.74
C VAL A 201 11.93 -7.77 -0.55
N PHE A 202 11.76 -7.21 0.64
CA PHE A 202 10.77 -6.18 0.93
C PHE A 202 11.40 -4.82 0.67
N LEU A 203 10.83 -4.05 -0.24
CA LEU A 203 11.13 -2.62 -0.39
C LEU A 203 10.00 -1.79 0.22
N VAL A 204 10.29 -0.53 0.52
CA VAL A 204 9.26 0.44 0.90
C VAL A 204 9.12 1.47 -0.23
N ARG A 205 7.95 1.55 -0.85
CA ARG A 205 7.63 2.57 -1.85
C ARG A 205 6.80 3.66 -1.20
N VAL A 206 7.29 4.90 -1.22
CA VAL A 206 6.57 6.05 -0.68
C VAL A 206 6.02 6.85 -1.84
N PHE A 207 4.71 7.08 -1.86
CA PHE A 207 4.03 7.95 -2.82
C PHE A 207 3.78 9.33 -2.18
N PHE A 208 3.98 10.38 -2.96
CA PHE A 208 3.87 11.77 -2.51
C PHE A 208 3.01 12.59 -3.45
N GLU A 209 2.38 13.62 -2.90
CA GLU A 209 1.82 14.74 -3.63
C GLU A 209 2.85 15.88 -3.66
N ILE A 210 3.25 16.31 -4.84
CA ILE A 210 4.24 17.37 -5.04
C ILE A 210 3.57 18.73 -4.83
N HIS A 211 4.21 19.61 -4.05
CA HIS A 211 3.79 21.01 -3.91
C HIS A 211 4.66 21.92 -4.78
N LEU A 212 4.03 22.62 -5.74
CA LEU A 212 4.72 23.53 -6.66
C LEU A 212 5.27 24.79 -5.98
N THR A 213 4.75 25.16 -4.81
CA THR A 213 5.16 26.37 -4.07
C THR A 213 6.51 26.23 -3.36
N GLY A 214 7.21 25.10 -3.50
CA GLY A 214 8.59 24.91 -3.03
C GLY A 214 8.77 24.73 -1.51
N TYR A 215 7.79 25.12 -0.70
CA TYR A 215 7.76 24.87 0.74
C TYR A 215 7.13 23.51 1.02
N GLY A 216 7.93 22.44 0.86
CA GLY A 216 7.50 21.09 1.19
C GLY A 216 7.21 20.94 2.68
N ILE A 217 6.10 20.27 3.02
CA ILE A 217 5.83 19.83 4.39
C ILE A 217 6.88 18.79 4.73
N LEU A 218 7.72 19.07 5.72
CA LEU A 218 8.67 18.09 6.23
C LEU A 218 7.90 17.04 7.03
N GLU A 219 7.84 15.82 6.48
CA GLU A 219 7.23 14.68 7.15
C GLU A 219 8.26 13.56 7.32
N GLU A 220 8.40 13.08 8.56
CA GLU A 220 9.03 11.79 8.83
C GLU A 220 8.00 10.68 8.70
N ILE A 221 8.39 9.56 8.14
CA ILE A 221 7.54 8.37 8.00
C ILE A 221 7.88 7.33 9.07
N GLY A 222 6.89 6.53 9.44
CA GLY A 222 7.05 5.42 10.35
C GLY A 222 5.99 4.34 10.13
N VAL A 223 6.17 3.22 10.81
CA VAL A 223 5.23 2.09 10.78
C VAL A 223 5.01 1.54 12.17
N ALA A 224 3.82 0.99 12.41
CA ALA A 224 3.45 0.22 13.59
C ALA A 224 2.92 -1.14 13.14
N ASP A 225 3.53 -2.22 13.64
CA ASP A 225 3.17 -3.59 13.28
C ASP A 225 2.33 -4.24 14.37
N PHE A 226 1.18 -4.78 13.97
CA PHE A 226 0.27 -5.54 14.81
C PHE A 226 0.38 -7.00 14.40
N VAL A 227 1.09 -7.76 15.24
CA VAL A 227 1.37 -9.18 15.05
C VAL A 227 0.32 -9.99 15.81
N PRO A 228 -0.28 -11.04 15.21
CA PRO A 228 -1.25 -11.85 15.92
C PRO A 228 -0.57 -12.69 17.00
N GLN A 229 -1.18 -12.73 18.18
CA GLN A 229 -0.70 -13.54 19.28
C GLN A 229 -0.90 -15.03 18.95
N SER A 230 0.10 -15.85 19.28
CA SER A 230 -0.02 -17.31 19.20
C SER A 230 -0.95 -17.80 20.30
N LEU A 231 -2.07 -18.41 19.93
CA LEU A 231 -3.03 -19.04 20.83
C LEU A 231 -2.57 -20.46 21.21
N SER A 232 -1.84 -21.13 20.32
CA SER A 232 -1.18 -22.39 20.60
C SER A 232 0.11 -22.53 19.80
N THR A 233 1.16 -23.07 20.42
CA THR A 233 2.51 -23.22 19.81
C THR A 233 2.60 -24.28 18.71
N GLY A 234 1.49 -24.95 18.39
CA GLY A 234 1.51 -26.14 17.55
C GLY A 234 2.19 -27.32 18.24
N ARG A 235 1.91 -28.53 17.78
CA ARG A 235 2.63 -29.76 18.15
C ARG A 235 3.20 -30.37 16.87
N ILE A 236 3.93 -31.48 16.94
CA ILE A 236 4.56 -32.16 15.79
C ILE A 236 3.58 -32.38 14.61
N PHE A 237 2.26 -32.42 14.87
CA PHE A 237 1.21 -32.58 13.86
C PHE A 237 0.14 -31.47 13.86
N CYS A 238 0.30 -30.41 14.66
CA CYS A 238 -0.68 -29.34 14.77
C CYS A 238 -0.06 -28.01 14.32
N THR A 239 -0.71 -27.36 13.36
CA THR A 239 -0.32 -26.00 12.95
C THR A 239 -0.59 -25.04 14.12
N PRO A 240 0.34 -24.11 14.43
CA PRO A 240 0.09 -23.09 15.44
C PRO A 240 -1.17 -22.29 15.10
N GLN A 241 -1.98 -22.02 16.11
CA GLN A 241 -3.15 -21.16 15.97
C GLN A 241 -2.81 -19.75 16.40
N PHE A 242 -3.33 -18.77 15.67
CA PHE A 242 -3.11 -17.35 15.91
C PHE A 242 -4.46 -16.63 16.06
N GLU A 243 -4.42 -15.46 16.71
CA GLU A 243 -5.55 -14.55 16.74
C GLU A 243 -6.08 -14.24 15.33
N THR A 244 -7.37 -13.88 15.27
CA THR A 244 -8.01 -13.51 14.01
C THR A 244 -7.48 -12.16 13.50
N PHE A 245 -7.60 -11.93 12.19
CA PHE A 245 -7.21 -10.65 11.61
C PHE A 245 -8.07 -9.49 12.12
N SER A 246 -9.35 -9.71 12.44
CA SER A 246 -10.23 -8.69 13.04
C SER A 246 -9.68 -8.17 14.37
N THR A 247 -9.13 -9.07 15.20
CA THR A 247 -8.47 -8.70 16.45
C THR A 247 -7.26 -7.77 16.22
N LEU A 248 -6.53 -7.92 15.10
CA LEU A 248 -5.45 -7.01 14.73
C LEU A 248 -5.97 -5.62 14.37
N ILE A 249 -7.11 -5.54 13.68
CA ILE A 249 -7.75 -4.27 13.33
C ILE A 249 -8.17 -3.53 14.60
N GLU A 250 -8.77 -4.22 15.57
CA GLU A 250 -9.17 -3.63 16.86
C GLU A 250 -7.95 -3.09 17.63
N LYS A 251 -6.87 -3.89 17.72
CA LYS A 251 -5.60 -3.45 18.34
C LYS A 251 -5.03 -2.21 17.64
N ALA A 252 -5.04 -2.17 16.31
CA ALA A 252 -4.58 -1.03 15.54
C ALA A 252 -5.48 0.20 15.68
N SER A 253 -6.79 0.01 15.73
CA SER A 253 -7.76 1.08 15.97
C SER A 253 -7.51 1.73 17.34
N ASN A 254 -7.35 0.92 18.39
CA ASN A 254 -7.07 1.41 19.74
C ASN A 254 -5.73 2.16 19.80
N TRP A 255 -4.70 1.64 19.14
CA TRP A 255 -3.41 2.32 19.05
C TRP A 255 -3.55 3.67 18.33
N CYS A 256 -4.22 3.70 17.17
CA CYS A 256 -4.43 4.92 16.39
C CYS A 256 -5.21 5.99 17.17
N ALA A 257 -6.23 5.61 17.93
CA ALA A 257 -7.00 6.53 18.77
C ALA A 257 -6.15 7.20 19.88
N GLN A 258 -5.03 6.59 20.27
CA GLN A 258 -4.09 7.14 21.25
C GLN A 258 -3.02 8.05 20.61
N GLN A 259 -2.91 8.08 19.28
CA GLN A 259 -1.88 8.86 18.58
C GLN A 259 -2.41 10.24 18.20
N MET A 260 -2.04 11.28 18.97
CA MET A 260 -2.47 12.65 18.71
C MET A 260 -1.60 13.40 17.68
N SER A 261 -0.36 12.96 17.49
CA SER A 261 0.66 13.65 16.68
C SER A 261 1.07 12.89 15.42
N LEU A 262 0.41 11.76 15.12
CA LEU A 262 0.68 10.96 13.93
C LEU A 262 -0.44 11.14 12.91
N ARG A 263 -0.05 11.37 11.66
CA ARG A 263 -0.95 11.35 10.52
C ARG A 263 -0.96 9.95 9.92
N PHE A 264 -2.08 9.26 10.06
CA PHE A 264 -2.28 7.98 9.39
C PHE A 264 -2.15 8.16 7.87
N CYS A 265 -1.37 7.29 7.22
CA CYS A 265 -1.20 7.27 5.77
C CYS A 265 -2.00 6.12 5.15
N ASN A 266 -1.71 4.90 5.59
CA ASN A 266 -2.38 3.70 5.10
C ASN A 266 -2.13 2.54 6.07
N ALA A 267 -2.85 1.44 5.86
CA ALA A 267 -2.55 0.18 6.51
C ALA A 267 -2.48 -0.94 5.47
N GLN A 268 -1.71 -1.98 5.75
CA GLN A 268 -1.44 -3.09 4.85
C GLN A 268 -1.45 -4.42 5.59
N SER A 269 -2.04 -5.44 4.96
CA SER A 269 -1.90 -6.83 5.39
C SER A 269 -0.63 -7.41 4.78
N ILE A 270 0.34 -7.78 5.60
CA ILE A 270 1.64 -8.31 5.13
C ILE A 270 1.80 -9.76 5.58
N GLU A 271 2.25 -10.62 4.67
CA GLU A 271 2.58 -12.02 4.99
C GLU A 271 4.07 -12.11 5.36
N ILE A 272 4.35 -12.49 6.61
CA ILE A 272 5.70 -12.65 7.12
C ILE A 272 6.02 -14.14 7.21
N LYS A 273 7.09 -14.56 6.54
CA LYS A 273 7.58 -15.94 6.61
C LYS A 273 8.02 -16.30 8.04
N LEU A 274 7.42 -17.35 8.58
CA LEU A 274 7.84 -17.95 9.85
C LEU A 274 9.14 -18.74 9.67
N LYS A 275 10.06 -18.64 10.64
CA LYS A 275 11.25 -19.48 10.70
C LYS A 275 10.85 -20.85 11.26
N SER A 276 11.27 -21.94 10.61
CA SER A 276 11.02 -23.30 11.09
C SER A 276 11.46 -23.46 12.55
N GLY A 277 10.56 -23.99 13.38
CA GLY A 277 10.82 -24.23 14.80
C GLY A 277 10.80 -22.99 15.71
N ARG A 278 10.44 -21.79 15.20
CA ARG A 278 10.28 -20.59 16.01
C ARG A 278 8.94 -19.92 15.74
N ALA A 279 8.14 -19.72 16.79
CA ALA A 279 6.89 -18.95 16.73
C ALA A 279 7.12 -17.43 16.66
N MET A 280 8.38 -16.96 16.67
CA MET A 280 8.71 -15.55 16.66
C MET A 280 8.56 -14.95 15.26
N VAL A 281 7.68 -13.96 15.16
CA VAL A 281 7.43 -13.18 13.94
C VAL A 281 8.42 -12.02 13.90
N ASP A 282 9.19 -11.95 12.82
CA ASP A 282 10.22 -10.93 12.64
C ASP A 282 9.77 -9.96 11.55
N THR A 283 9.10 -8.88 11.97
CA THR A 283 8.50 -7.89 11.05
C THR A 283 9.52 -6.90 10.50
N GLN A 284 10.73 -6.90 11.05
CA GLN A 284 11.84 -6.04 10.64
C GLN A 284 12.68 -6.64 9.53
N ARG A 285 12.44 -7.91 9.18
CA ARG A 285 13.17 -8.61 8.13
C ARG A 285 12.84 -8.07 6.75
N SER A 286 13.89 -7.70 6.01
CA SER A 286 13.76 -7.17 4.65
C SER A 286 14.00 -8.18 3.54
N CYS A 287 14.37 -9.44 3.85
CA CYS A 287 14.52 -10.48 2.83
C CYS A 287 14.19 -11.88 3.37
N TYR A 288 13.77 -12.81 2.51
CA TYR A 288 13.67 -14.22 2.87
C TYR A 288 13.80 -15.13 1.65
N THR A 289 13.95 -16.43 1.88
CA THR A 289 14.02 -17.45 0.82
C THR A 289 12.95 -18.50 1.03
N GLU A 290 12.21 -18.85 -0.01
CA GLU A 290 11.36 -20.04 -0.09
C GLU A 290 12.11 -21.15 -0.80
N HIS A 291 12.09 -22.35 -0.22
CA HIS A 291 12.69 -23.53 -0.83
C HIS A 291 11.59 -24.34 -1.52
N ALA A 292 11.80 -24.73 -2.78
CA ALA A 292 10.79 -25.38 -3.61
C ALA A 292 10.19 -26.65 -2.98
N GLU A 293 11.01 -27.43 -2.27
CA GLU A 293 10.63 -28.74 -1.73
C GLU A 293 10.17 -28.69 -0.26
N ARG A 294 10.03 -27.49 0.33
CA ARG A 294 9.68 -27.34 1.74
C ARG A 294 8.45 -26.46 1.93
N SER A 295 7.52 -26.96 2.73
CA SER A 295 6.40 -26.16 3.23
C SER A 295 6.93 -24.90 3.91
N THR A 296 6.47 -23.75 3.44
CA THR A 296 6.74 -22.45 4.06
C THR A 296 5.48 -21.98 4.74
N PHE A 297 5.59 -21.63 6.02
CA PHE A 297 4.50 -21.08 6.81
C PHE A 297 4.61 -19.56 6.84
N PHE A 298 3.47 -18.89 6.75
CA PHE A 298 3.36 -17.45 6.84
C PHE A 298 2.40 -17.09 7.95
N VAL A 299 2.69 -15.99 8.63
CA VAL A 299 1.76 -15.31 9.51
C VAL A 299 1.39 -13.98 8.88
N ARG A 300 0.11 -13.64 8.95
CA ARG A 300 -0.36 -12.35 8.44
C ARG A 300 -0.35 -11.33 9.57
N ILE A 301 0.32 -10.21 9.36
CA ILE A 301 0.33 -9.06 10.25
C ILE A 301 -0.49 -7.92 9.64
N LEU A 302 -0.86 -6.95 10.47
CA LEU A 302 -1.36 -5.66 10.00
C LEU A 302 -0.26 -4.62 10.26
N ARG A 303 0.20 -3.94 9.21
CA ARG A 303 1.13 -2.81 9.31
C ARG A 303 0.36 -1.51 9.10
N VAL A 304 0.41 -0.61 10.06
CA VAL A 304 -0.08 0.76 9.93
C VAL A 304 1.10 1.66 9.61
N ALA A 305 1.02 2.40 8.51
CA ALA A 305 2.00 3.40 8.14
C ALA A 305 1.49 4.81 8.46
N TYR A 306 2.38 5.65 8.96
CA TYR A 306 2.07 7.00 9.40
C TYR A 306 3.16 7.99 9.01
N ALA A 307 2.79 9.26 8.96
CA ALA A 307 3.67 10.40 8.85
C ALA A 307 3.59 11.24 10.13
N LYS A 308 4.64 12.00 10.45
CA LYS A 308 4.68 12.93 11.58
C LYS A 308 5.62 14.09 11.27
N THR A 309 5.44 15.21 11.94
CA THR A 309 6.37 16.35 11.82
C THR A 309 7.67 16.08 12.57
N PRO A 310 8.84 16.45 12.02
CA PRO A 310 10.12 16.35 12.69
C PRO A 310 10.11 17.02 14.07
N ARG A 311 10.76 16.40 15.05
CA ARG A 311 10.82 16.93 16.43
C ARG A 311 11.55 18.29 16.52
N SER A 312 12.49 18.55 15.62
CA SER A 312 13.33 19.75 15.63
C SER A 312 12.61 21.04 15.24
N SER A 313 11.43 20.97 14.63
CA SER A 313 10.62 22.16 14.31
C SER A 313 9.66 22.56 15.43
N ALA A 314 9.59 21.80 16.52
CA ALA A 314 8.67 22.06 17.64
C ALA A 314 9.17 23.12 18.64
N SER A 315 10.39 23.63 18.48
CA SER A 315 11.05 24.52 19.45
C SER A 315 10.99 26.02 19.10
N LEU A 316 10.28 26.44 18.04
CA LEU A 316 9.89 27.85 17.96
C LEU A 316 8.68 28.05 18.87
N GLU A 317 8.97 28.28 20.15
CA GLU A 317 7.99 28.57 21.21
C GLU A 317 7.05 29.70 20.76
N GLY A 318 5.77 29.39 20.59
CA GLY A 318 4.70 30.37 20.46
C GLY A 318 3.85 30.30 19.19
N LEU A 319 4.25 29.55 18.17
CA LEU A 319 3.38 29.31 17.01
C LEU A 319 2.58 28.01 17.20
N PRO A 320 1.26 28.01 16.90
CA PRO A 320 0.47 26.79 16.91
C PRO A 320 1.14 25.74 16.00
N PRO A 321 1.07 24.44 16.35
CA PRO A 321 1.71 23.39 15.57
C PRO A 321 1.31 23.53 14.10
N SER A 322 2.30 23.50 13.21
CA SER A 322 2.10 23.60 11.75
C SER A 322 1.44 22.35 11.15
N CYS A 323 1.40 21.26 11.91
CA CYS A 323 0.38 20.24 11.71
C CYS A 323 -0.96 20.83 12.11
N GLY A 324 -1.89 20.93 11.17
CA GLY A 324 -3.26 21.37 11.43
C GLY A 324 -3.93 20.73 12.66
N PRO A 325 -5.11 21.23 13.07
CA PRO A 325 -5.84 20.81 14.27
C PRO A 325 -5.72 19.32 14.54
N LEU A 326 -5.52 19.00 15.83
CA LEU A 326 -5.43 17.63 16.35
C LEU A 326 -6.37 16.74 15.56
N SER A 327 -5.80 15.77 14.83
CA SER A 327 -6.62 14.86 14.05
C SER A 327 -7.59 14.17 15.01
N PRO A 328 -8.89 14.11 14.70
CA PRO A 328 -9.83 13.44 15.58
C PRO A 328 -9.40 11.98 15.77
N PRO A 329 -9.67 11.38 16.94
CA PRO A 329 -9.34 10.00 17.22
C PRO A 329 -9.69 9.10 16.05
N LEU A 330 -8.69 8.36 15.57
CA LEU A 330 -8.85 7.52 14.39
C LEU A 330 -9.36 6.14 14.82
N GLN A 331 -10.61 5.82 14.48
CA GLN A 331 -11.12 4.46 14.58
C GLN A 331 -11.01 3.74 13.23
N LEU A 332 -10.46 2.53 13.25
CA LEU A 332 -10.34 1.66 12.09
C LEU A 332 -11.43 0.59 12.14
N LYS A 333 -12.29 0.54 11.12
CA LYS A 333 -13.24 -0.56 10.88
C LYS A 333 -12.79 -1.35 9.66
N CYS A 334 -13.06 -2.66 9.62
CA CYS A 334 -12.63 -3.52 8.53
C CYS A 334 -13.77 -4.38 7.99
N LYS A 335 -13.96 -4.36 6.67
CA LYS A 335 -14.81 -5.33 5.96
C LYS A 335 -14.02 -6.02 4.86
N THR A 336 -14.04 -7.35 4.89
CA THR A 336 -13.39 -8.18 3.88
C THR A 336 -14.40 -8.56 2.79
N PHE A 337 -14.06 -8.27 1.54
CA PHE A 337 -14.82 -8.70 0.36
C PHE A 337 -14.05 -9.79 -0.38
N ILE A 338 -14.74 -10.91 -0.60
CA ILE A 338 -14.22 -12.07 -1.32
C ILE A 338 -15.02 -12.18 -2.61
N PRO A 339 -14.38 -12.47 -3.77
CA PRO A 339 -15.10 -12.67 -5.02
C PRO A 339 -16.19 -13.73 -4.86
N GLY A 340 -17.45 -13.37 -5.14
CA GLY A 340 -18.56 -14.31 -5.19
C GLY A 340 -18.34 -15.32 -6.32
N GLN A 341 -18.49 -16.61 -6.03
CA GLN A 341 -18.45 -17.66 -7.05
C GLN A 341 -19.76 -17.64 -7.84
N LEU A 342 -19.68 -17.47 -9.16
CA LEU A 342 -20.84 -17.35 -10.05
C LEU A 342 -21.32 -18.70 -10.58
N THR A 343 -20.39 -19.61 -10.88
CA THR A 343 -20.72 -20.94 -11.41
C THR A 343 -20.33 -22.06 -10.44
N ARG A 344 -21.17 -23.08 -10.35
CA ARG A 344 -20.90 -24.33 -9.61
C ARG A 344 -20.87 -25.48 -10.63
N GLY A 345 -19.80 -26.27 -10.67
CA GLY A 345 -19.71 -27.39 -11.62
C GLY A 345 -18.35 -28.09 -11.63
N PHE A 346 -18.21 -29.10 -12.49
CA PHE A 346 -16.96 -29.85 -12.71
C PHE A 346 -15.85 -29.01 -13.38
N LEU A 347 -16.23 -27.92 -14.06
CA LEU A 347 -15.29 -27.00 -14.70
C LEU A 347 -14.71 -26.00 -13.68
N VAL A 348 -13.69 -25.27 -14.14
CA VAL A 348 -13.05 -24.18 -13.41
C VAL A 348 -14.12 -23.16 -12.98
N PRO A 349 -14.31 -22.91 -11.67
CA PRO A 349 -15.37 -22.00 -11.20
C PRO A 349 -15.08 -20.56 -11.63
N GLU A 350 -16.13 -19.90 -12.10
CA GLU A 350 -16.10 -18.47 -12.41
C GLU A 350 -16.40 -17.65 -11.16
N PHE A 351 -15.79 -16.48 -11.08
CA PHE A 351 -15.95 -15.56 -9.96
C PHE A 351 -16.35 -14.18 -10.48
N GLU A 352 -16.98 -13.40 -9.62
CA GLU A 352 -17.33 -12.02 -9.92
C GLU A 352 -16.11 -11.21 -10.40
N SER A 353 -16.37 -10.25 -11.29
CA SER A 353 -15.35 -9.32 -11.76
C SER A 353 -15.00 -8.29 -10.68
N LEU A 354 -13.90 -7.58 -10.86
CA LEU A 354 -13.51 -6.46 -10.01
C LEU A 354 -14.61 -5.38 -9.96
N GLY A 355 -15.20 -5.01 -11.09
CA GLY A 355 -16.30 -4.06 -11.16
C GLY A 355 -17.58 -4.52 -10.43
N ALA A 356 -17.88 -5.83 -10.45
CA ALA A 356 -18.97 -6.38 -9.64
C ALA A 356 -18.66 -6.32 -8.14
N MET A 357 -17.44 -6.66 -7.73
CA MET A 357 -16.99 -6.50 -6.34
C MET A 357 -17.06 -5.04 -5.89
N LYS A 358 -16.58 -4.11 -6.72
CA LYS A 358 -16.59 -2.67 -6.46
C LYS A 358 -18.00 -2.18 -6.15
N ARG A 359 -19.00 -2.58 -6.94
CA ARG A 359 -20.41 -2.23 -6.67
C ARG A 359 -20.90 -2.76 -5.32
N ARG A 360 -20.49 -3.95 -4.90
CA ARG A 360 -20.84 -4.48 -3.57
C ARG A 360 -20.18 -3.70 -2.44
N VAL A 361 -18.96 -3.25 -2.66
CA VAL A 361 -18.25 -2.37 -1.72
C VAL A 361 -18.96 -1.03 -1.63
N GLU A 362 -19.26 -0.39 -2.76
CA GLU A 362 -19.98 0.89 -2.82
C GLU A 362 -21.33 0.78 -2.12
N ALA A 363 -22.08 -0.30 -2.36
CA ALA A 363 -23.34 -0.57 -1.68
C ALA A 363 -23.17 -0.77 -0.16
N TRP A 364 -22.13 -1.47 0.28
CA TRP A 364 -21.83 -1.63 1.70
C TRP A 364 -21.46 -0.30 2.34
N ILE A 365 -20.58 0.49 1.72
CA ILE A 365 -20.20 1.84 2.19
C ILE A 365 -21.44 2.74 2.26
N ALA A 366 -22.34 2.70 1.28
CA ALA A 366 -23.58 3.47 1.30
C ALA A 366 -24.49 3.03 2.46
N ALA A 367 -24.60 1.71 2.72
CA ALA A 367 -25.46 1.16 3.77
C ALA A 367 -24.90 1.37 5.18
N THR A 368 -23.57 1.28 5.37
CA THR A 368 -22.93 1.46 6.69
C THR A 368 -22.44 2.88 6.94
N GLY A 369 -22.34 3.68 5.88
CA GLY A 369 -21.97 5.10 5.92
C GLY A 369 -23.15 6.04 6.16
N GLN A 370 -24.38 5.53 6.19
CA GLN A 370 -25.57 6.29 6.58
C GLN A 370 -25.88 6.10 8.07
N CYS A 371 -25.29 6.96 8.90
CA CYS A 371 -26.10 7.58 9.95
C CYS A 371 -27.15 8.45 9.25
N SER A 372 -28.41 8.16 9.53
CA SER A 372 -29.60 8.91 9.15
C SER A 372 -29.47 10.42 9.44
N SER A 373 -29.93 11.23 8.48
CA SER A 373 -30.36 12.64 8.62
C SER A 373 -29.37 13.64 9.23
N GLY A 374 -28.75 14.45 8.38
CA GLY A 374 -28.32 15.82 8.73
C GLY A 374 -26.82 16.09 8.78
N GLU A 375 -25.98 15.09 9.06
CA GLU A 375 -24.53 15.30 9.23
C GLU A 375 -23.71 14.26 8.44
N PHE A 376 -23.56 14.52 7.14
CA PHE A 376 -22.69 13.75 6.23
C PHE A 376 -21.18 13.87 6.55
N ARG A 377 -20.75 14.25 7.76
CA ARG A 377 -19.39 14.82 8.00
C ARG A 377 -18.25 13.82 8.26
N ASN A 378 -18.51 12.52 8.45
CA ASN A 378 -17.55 11.68 9.21
C ASN A 378 -17.02 10.37 8.59
N CYS A 379 -17.34 10.01 7.34
CA CYS A 379 -16.65 8.90 6.64
C CYS A 379 -15.42 9.41 5.89
N ARG A 380 -14.25 9.40 6.52
CA ARG A 380 -13.11 10.21 6.08
C ARG A 380 -12.04 9.50 5.26
N ASP A 381 -11.88 8.17 5.36
CA ASP A 381 -10.86 7.43 4.60
C ASP A 381 -11.29 5.97 4.38
N ALA A 382 -11.22 5.48 3.14
CA ALA A 382 -11.35 4.05 2.81
C ALA A 382 -9.99 3.56 2.30
N ILE A 383 -9.29 2.74 3.08
CA ILE A 383 -8.03 2.13 2.66
C ILE A 383 -8.31 0.73 2.14
N VAL A 384 -7.90 0.48 0.90
CA VAL A 384 -7.91 -0.86 0.33
C VAL A 384 -6.65 -1.61 0.75
N CYS A 385 -6.81 -2.50 1.72
CA CYS A 385 -5.81 -3.49 2.08
C CYS A 385 -5.88 -4.65 1.08
N ARG A 386 -4.78 -4.92 0.39
CA ARG A 386 -4.65 -6.05 -0.51
C ARG A 386 -4.32 -7.32 0.27
N ARG A 387 -4.98 -8.44 -0.08
CA ARG A 387 -4.61 -9.78 0.37
C ARG A 387 -4.18 -10.64 -0.82
N ARG A 388 -2.95 -11.15 -0.78
CA ARG A 388 -2.55 -12.35 -1.52
C ARG A 388 -3.05 -13.54 -0.70
N CYS A 389 -3.81 -14.44 -1.30
CA CYS A 389 -4.15 -15.72 -0.68
C CYS A 389 -3.23 -16.78 -1.30
N SER A 390 -2.75 -17.74 -0.50
CA SER A 390 -1.98 -18.90 -0.98
C SER A 390 -2.72 -19.73 -2.04
N THR A 391 -4.04 -19.55 -2.15
CA THR A 391 -4.91 -20.14 -3.19
C THR A 391 -5.09 -19.26 -4.43
N GLY A 392 -4.27 -18.20 -4.61
CA GLY A 392 -4.34 -17.32 -5.79
C GLY A 392 -5.54 -16.36 -5.83
N ARG A 393 -6.38 -16.34 -4.79
CA ARG A 393 -7.53 -15.42 -4.68
C ARG A 393 -7.08 -14.03 -4.22
N ARG A 394 -7.49 -12.99 -4.94
CA ARG A 394 -7.39 -11.61 -4.45
C ARG A 394 -8.56 -11.32 -3.52
N ILE A 395 -8.24 -10.76 -2.38
CA ILE A 395 -9.23 -10.29 -1.42
C ILE A 395 -8.99 -8.81 -1.21
N VAL A 396 -10.09 -8.07 -1.25
CA VAL A 396 -10.10 -6.62 -1.06
C VAL A 396 -10.61 -6.38 0.35
N ILE A 397 -9.75 -5.86 1.20
CA ILE A 397 -10.10 -5.48 2.57
C ILE A 397 -10.32 -3.98 2.54
N TYR A 398 -11.51 -3.53 2.91
CA TYR A 398 -11.78 -2.11 3.09
C TYR A 398 -11.61 -1.78 4.56
N LEU A 399 -10.69 -0.86 4.84
CA LEU A 399 -10.58 -0.22 6.14
C LEU A 399 -11.30 1.12 6.07
N GLN A 400 -12.34 1.28 6.86
CA GLN A 400 -13.10 2.51 6.96
C GLN A 400 -12.65 3.27 8.21
N ARG A 401 -12.22 4.51 8.02
CA ARG A 401 -12.06 5.48 9.11
C ARG A 401 -13.44 5.95 9.55
N VAL A 402 -13.69 5.88 10.85
CA VAL A 402 -14.84 6.51 11.49
C VAL A 402 -14.31 7.58 12.43
N ALA A 403 -14.64 8.84 12.16
CA ALA A 403 -14.48 9.92 13.12
C ALA A 403 -15.78 9.95 13.95
N GLU A 404 -15.66 9.89 15.27
CA GLU A 404 -16.80 10.18 16.16
C GLU A 404 -17.11 11.67 16.16
#